data_AF-A0AB34D0I0-F1
#
_entry.id   AF-A0AB34D0I0-F1
#
_cell.length_a   1.000
_cell.length_b   1.000
_cell.length_c   1.000
_cell.angle_alpha   90.00
_cell.angle_beta   90.00
_cell.angle_gamma   90.00
#
_symmetry.space_group_name_H-M   'P 1'
#
loop_
_entity.id
_entity.type
_entity.pdbx_description
1 polymer ?
#
loop_
_entity_poly.entity_id
_entity_poly.type
_entity_poly.pdbx_seq_one_letter_code
_entity_poly.pdbx_strand_id
1 'polypeptide(L)'
;MGFYRLKLDVKLDKNKVTERKFYKIVDKFFNKLGTLTGKKSPEKKLSFNIAERKLTIDISVVIEEKIFFKVQNNSDRLKEILKYISKFIQYNDCEKIGTLYISTKDLTTDLYAYEECIYLSTLLKEDDRHTQEVIKLDGSMVSFVIDEKIVEIPVDTNVVLAHMTCK
;
A
#
# COMPACT_ATOMS: atom_id res chain seq x y z
N MET A 1 -9.65 -12.24 17.67
CA MET A 1 -9.84 -10.83 17.28
C MET A 1 -8.68 -10.47 16.36
N GLY A 2 -8.95 -10.19 15.09
CA GLY A 2 -7.91 -9.88 14.10
C GLY A 2 -7.56 -8.40 14.06
N PHE A 3 -6.39 -8.05 13.53
CA PHE A 3 -6.04 -6.67 13.19
C PHE A 3 -5.29 -6.61 11.86
N TYR A 4 -5.30 -5.44 11.25
CA TYR A 4 -4.29 -5.09 10.24
C TYR A 4 -3.44 -3.93 10.74
N ARG A 5 -2.20 -3.90 10.26
CA ARG A 5 -1.27 -2.79 10.48
C ARG A 5 -0.82 -2.23 9.14
N LEU A 6 -1.10 -0.96 8.92
CA LEU A 6 -0.65 -0.23 7.73
C LEU A 6 0.51 0.68 8.13
N LYS A 7 1.67 0.44 7.51
CA LYS A 7 2.82 1.34 7.55
C LYS A 7 3.00 1.94 6.17
N LEU A 8 3.12 3.27 6.12
CA LEU A 8 3.35 4.01 4.88
C LEU A 8 4.34 5.13 5.09
N ASP A 9 5.19 5.32 4.11
CA ASP A 9 6.17 6.39 3.98
C ASP A 9 6.13 6.86 2.52
N VAL A 10 5.40 7.95 2.27
CA VAL A 10 5.05 8.39 0.92
C VAL A 10 5.58 9.81 0.70
N LYS A 11 6.34 10.00 -0.38
CA LYS A 11 6.77 11.31 -0.87
C LYS A 11 5.77 11.80 -1.92
N LEU A 12 5.28 13.02 -1.75
CA LEU A 12 4.43 13.67 -2.73
C LEU A 12 5.28 14.45 -3.72
N ASP A 13 4.85 14.47 -4.97
CA ASP A 13 5.54 15.18 -6.04
C ASP A 13 5.51 16.70 -5.80
N LYS A 14 6.69 17.29 -5.66
CA LYS A 14 6.89 18.73 -5.42
C LYS A 14 6.37 19.59 -6.58
N ASN A 15 6.38 19.06 -7.80
CA ASN A 15 5.86 19.75 -8.99
C ASN A 15 4.31 19.76 -9.00
N LYS A 16 3.67 18.71 -8.47
CA LYS A 16 2.19 18.60 -8.39
C LYS A 16 1.60 19.24 -7.13
N VAL A 17 2.41 19.40 -6.08
CA VAL A 17 1.95 19.80 -4.75
C VAL A 17 2.71 21.02 -4.24
N THR A 18 2.04 22.18 -4.22
CA THR A 18 2.52 23.40 -3.53
C THR A 18 2.32 23.31 -2.02
N GLU A 19 3.02 24.12 -1.22
CA GLU A 19 2.97 24.05 0.26
C GLU A 19 1.55 24.20 0.79
N ARG A 20 0.82 25.18 0.24
CA ARG A 20 -0.60 25.39 0.56
C ARG A 20 -1.47 24.19 0.22
N LYS A 21 -1.16 23.48 -0.87
CA LYS A 21 -1.90 22.28 -1.28
C LYS A 21 -1.54 21.07 -0.41
N PHE A 22 -0.31 21.00 0.09
CA PHE A 22 0.16 19.92 0.96
C PHE A 22 -0.66 19.80 2.23
N TYR A 23 -0.85 20.89 2.98
CA TYR A 23 -1.65 20.86 4.21
C TYR A 23 -3.08 20.37 3.96
N LYS A 24 -3.71 20.78 2.86
CA LYS A 24 -5.04 20.28 2.46
C LYS A 24 -5.02 18.78 2.15
N ILE A 25 -3.95 18.29 1.53
CA ILE A 25 -3.80 16.86 1.23
C ILE A 25 -3.62 16.07 2.51
N VAL A 26 -2.71 16.50 3.39
CA VAL A 26 -2.43 15.89 4.70
C VAL A 26 -3.72 15.78 5.50
N ASP A 27 -4.42 16.89 5.69
CA ASP A 27 -5.66 16.94 6.48
C ASP A 27 -6.72 15.99 5.92
N LYS A 28 -6.99 16.07 4.60
CA LYS A 28 -7.96 15.18 3.95
C LYS A 28 -7.55 13.70 4.01
N PHE A 29 -6.26 13.39 3.91
CA PHE A 29 -5.74 12.03 4.00
C PHE A 29 -5.89 11.47 5.42
N PHE A 30 -5.48 12.24 6.43
CA PHE A 30 -5.59 11.86 7.84
C PHE A 30 -7.05 11.73 8.28
N ASN A 31 -7.94 12.61 7.80
CA ASN A 31 -9.38 12.49 8.05
C ASN A 31 -9.94 11.20 7.45
N LYS A 32 -9.57 10.83 6.21
CA LYS A 32 -9.97 9.55 5.62
C LYS A 32 -9.43 8.36 6.41
N LEU A 33 -8.17 8.39 6.85
CA LEU A 33 -7.60 7.35 7.71
C LEU A 33 -8.32 7.27 9.07
N GLY A 34 -8.76 8.39 9.64
CA GLY A 34 -9.57 8.42 10.84
C GLY A 34 -10.90 7.67 10.72
N THR A 35 -11.45 7.53 9.50
CA THR A 35 -12.66 6.72 9.27
C THR A 35 -12.39 5.20 9.25
N LEU A 36 -11.13 4.79 9.15
CA LEU A 36 -10.73 3.38 9.23
C LEU A 36 -10.58 2.91 10.68
N THR A 37 -10.20 3.81 11.58
CA THR A 37 -9.98 3.49 12.99
C THR A 37 -11.34 3.33 13.68
N GLY A 38 -11.79 2.08 13.87
CA GLY A 38 -12.93 1.79 14.76
C GLY A 38 -12.65 2.23 16.21
N LYS A 39 -13.63 2.06 17.11
CA LYS A 39 -13.56 2.53 18.52
C LYS A 39 -12.33 2.10 19.35
N LYS A 40 -11.50 1.17 18.86
CA LYS A 40 -10.29 0.66 19.54
C LYS A 40 -9.13 0.45 18.55
N SER A 41 -8.49 1.53 18.11
CA SER A 41 -7.18 1.46 17.43
C SER A 41 -6.08 1.63 18.50
N PRO A 42 -5.30 0.59 18.82
CA PRO A 42 -4.33 0.64 19.92
C PRO A 42 -3.08 1.47 19.59
N GLU A 43 -2.75 1.64 18.31
CA GLU A 43 -1.55 2.37 17.87
C GLU A 43 -1.85 3.22 16.63
N LYS A 44 -1.61 4.53 16.74
CA LYS A 44 -1.73 5.50 15.65
C LYS A 44 -0.59 6.50 15.71
N LYS A 45 0.34 6.43 14.75
CA LYS A 45 1.37 7.45 14.52
C LYS A 45 1.16 8.05 13.14
N LEU A 46 0.88 9.36 13.13
CA LEU A 46 0.73 10.15 11.91
C LEU A 46 1.73 11.30 11.98
N SER A 47 2.60 11.43 10.99
CA SER A 47 3.53 12.55 10.88
C SER A 47 3.71 12.97 9.43
N PHE A 48 4.22 14.18 9.24
CA PHE A 48 4.53 14.71 7.93
C PHE A 48 5.74 15.64 7.98
N ASN A 49 6.46 15.75 6.87
CA ASN A 49 7.54 16.71 6.67
C ASN A 49 7.21 17.56 5.44
N ILE A 50 7.04 18.87 5.64
CA ILE A 50 6.68 19.80 4.55
C ILE A 50 7.86 20.11 3.62
N ALA A 51 9.10 20.14 4.11
CA ALA A 51 10.27 20.41 3.26
C ALA A 51 10.49 19.27 2.25
N GLU A 52 10.21 18.05 2.69
CA GLU A 52 10.32 16.84 1.87
C GLU A 52 9.01 16.47 1.16
N ARG A 53 7.89 17.10 1.53
CA ARG A 53 6.54 16.71 1.10
C ARG A 53 6.25 15.24 1.36
N LYS A 54 6.68 14.79 2.52
CA LYS A 54 6.62 13.40 2.96
C LYS A 54 5.53 13.19 4.00
N LEU A 55 4.84 12.07 3.90
CA LEU A 55 3.83 11.60 4.83
C LEU A 55 4.29 10.26 5.42
N THR A 56 4.19 10.11 6.73
CA THR A 56 4.51 8.86 7.40
C THR A 56 3.34 8.44 8.29
N ILE A 57 3.01 7.16 8.22
CA ILE A 57 1.84 6.57 8.83
C ILE A 57 2.22 5.21 9.41
N ASP A 58 1.77 4.95 10.63
CA ASP A 58 1.77 3.62 11.24
C ASP A 58 0.49 3.49 12.05
N ILE A 59 -0.48 2.76 11.50
CA ILE A 59 -1.79 2.55 12.13
C ILE A 59 -2.08 1.07 12.28
N SER A 60 -2.60 0.70 13.44
CA SER A 60 -3.15 -0.64 13.69
C SER A 60 -4.65 -0.54 13.93
N VAL A 61 -5.44 -1.31 13.19
CA VAL A 61 -6.90 -1.31 13.28
C VAL A 61 -7.38 -2.73 13.53
N VAL A 62 -8.12 -2.90 14.62
CA VAL A 62 -8.79 -4.16 14.97
C VAL A 62 -9.97 -4.37 14.02
N ILE A 63 -10.04 -5.52 13.37
CA ILE A 63 -11.12 -5.90 12.45
C ILE A 63 -11.96 -7.02 13.05
N GLU A 64 -13.29 -6.91 12.92
CA GLU A 64 -14.21 -8.04 13.07
C GLU A 64 -14.23 -8.87 11.77
N GLU A 65 -13.99 -10.18 11.89
CA GLU A 65 -13.63 -11.15 10.83
C GLU A 65 -14.50 -11.16 9.56
N LYS A 66 -15.71 -10.60 9.58
CA LYS A 66 -16.65 -10.64 8.43
C LYS A 66 -16.31 -9.69 7.27
N ILE A 67 -15.41 -8.72 7.47
CA ILE A 67 -15.04 -7.72 6.43
C ILE A 67 -13.87 -8.22 5.55
N PHE A 68 -13.32 -9.39 5.87
CA PHE A 68 -11.94 -9.75 5.54
C PHE A 68 -11.72 -10.42 4.18
N PHE A 69 -12.69 -11.20 3.68
CA PHE A 69 -12.62 -11.77 2.32
C PHE A 69 -12.70 -10.70 1.23
N LYS A 70 -13.20 -9.52 1.59
CA LYS A 70 -13.11 -8.34 0.74
C LYS A 70 -11.75 -7.63 0.84
N VAL A 71 -10.79 -7.94 1.71
CA VAL A 71 -9.56 -7.11 1.78
C VAL A 71 -8.57 -7.42 0.64
N GLN A 72 -8.49 -8.67 0.19
CA GLN A 72 -7.71 -9.02 -1.02
C GLN A 72 -8.34 -8.41 -2.30
N ASN A 73 -9.68 -8.28 -2.38
CA ASN A 73 -10.36 -7.85 -3.62
C ASN A 73 -11.18 -6.53 -3.57
N ASN A 74 -11.61 -6.03 -2.42
CA ASN A 74 -12.69 -5.02 -2.22
C ASN A 74 -12.74 -4.32 -0.83
N SER A 75 -11.62 -4.00 -0.17
CA SER A 75 -11.65 -3.00 0.92
C SER A 75 -11.71 -1.64 0.24
N ASP A 76 -12.92 -1.26 -0.20
CA ASP A 76 -13.16 -0.04 -0.97
C ASP A 76 -12.51 1.16 -0.28
N ARG A 77 -12.59 1.22 1.06
CA ARG A 77 -12.04 2.33 1.85
C ARG A 77 -10.52 2.41 1.88
N LEU A 78 -9.80 1.31 2.14
CA LEU A 78 -8.34 1.36 2.16
C LEU A 78 -7.80 1.61 0.74
N LYS A 79 -8.36 0.92 -0.26
CA LYS A 79 -8.03 1.17 -1.67
C LYS A 79 -8.32 2.62 -2.06
N GLU A 80 -9.45 3.20 -1.65
CA GLU A 80 -9.77 4.62 -1.89
C GLU A 80 -8.80 5.59 -1.22
N ILE A 81 -8.33 5.26 -0.02
CA ILE A 81 -7.34 6.07 0.71
C ILE A 81 -6.00 6.06 -0.03
N LEU A 82 -5.54 4.88 -0.44
CA LEU A 82 -4.33 4.73 -1.25
C LEU A 82 -4.50 5.41 -2.62
N LYS A 83 -5.66 5.24 -3.28
CA LYS A 83 -5.99 5.90 -4.57
C LYS A 83 -6.04 7.41 -4.44
N TYR A 84 -6.47 7.93 -3.28
CA TYR A 84 -6.46 9.36 -3.04
C TYR A 84 -5.03 9.87 -3.01
N ILE A 85 -4.12 9.18 -2.32
CA ILE A 85 -2.74 9.65 -2.19
C ILE A 85 -1.91 9.45 -3.46
N SER A 86 -2.20 8.41 -4.26
CA SER A 86 -1.49 8.14 -5.51
C SER A 86 -1.65 9.24 -6.56
N LYS A 87 -2.71 10.06 -6.47
CA LYS A 87 -2.91 11.24 -7.33
C LYS A 87 -1.85 12.33 -7.15
N PHE A 88 -1.06 12.25 -6.08
CA PHE A 88 -0.11 13.28 -5.68
C PHE A 88 1.32 12.77 -5.67
N ILE A 89 1.58 11.55 -6.17
CA ILE A 89 2.91 10.99 -6.28
C ILE A 89 3.39 11.00 -7.73
N GLN A 90 4.71 10.95 -7.90
CA GLN A 90 5.39 10.69 -9.15
C GLN A 90 6.73 10.06 -8.78
N TYR A 91 6.85 8.76 -8.96
CA TYR A 91 8.08 8.01 -8.71
C TYR A 91 8.73 7.64 -10.03
N ASN A 92 10.01 7.99 -10.20
CA ASN A 92 10.77 7.65 -11.41
C ASN A 92 11.24 6.19 -11.37
N ASP A 93 11.55 5.70 -10.17
CA ASP A 93 11.96 4.33 -9.90
C ASP A 93 10.91 3.62 -9.05
N CYS A 94 10.90 2.29 -9.08
CA CYS A 94 10.04 1.51 -8.19
C CYS A 94 10.59 1.61 -6.76
N GLU A 95 9.80 2.18 -5.84
CA GLU A 95 10.20 2.33 -4.44
C GLU A 95 9.20 1.62 -3.52
N LYS A 96 9.71 0.84 -2.56
CA LYS A 96 8.89 0.34 -1.46
C LYS A 96 8.49 1.50 -0.54
N ILE A 97 7.20 1.78 -0.47
CA ILE A 97 6.63 2.88 0.32
C ILE A 97 5.91 2.41 1.58
N GLY A 98 5.80 1.10 1.82
CA GLY A 98 5.09 0.63 3.01
C GLY A 98 4.83 -0.87 3.07
N THR A 99 4.09 -1.25 4.10
CA THR A 99 3.65 -2.63 4.35
C THR A 99 2.24 -2.65 4.91
N LEU A 100 1.43 -3.60 4.47
CA LEU A 100 0.15 -3.95 5.04
C LEU A 100 0.27 -5.35 5.65
N TYR A 101 0.24 -5.43 6.98
CA TYR A 101 0.24 -6.70 7.72
C TYR A 101 -1.17 -7.07 8.16
N ILE A 102 -1.48 -8.36 8.09
CA ILE A 102 -2.80 -8.92 8.31
C ILE A 102 -2.70 -10.10 9.29
N SER A 103 -3.12 -9.89 10.54
CA SER A 103 -2.80 -10.82 11.64
C SER A 103 -3.50 -12.18 11.58
N THR A 104 -4.69 -12.26 10.98
CA THR A 104 -5.45 -13.52 10.93
C THR A 104 -4.96 -14.48 9.85
N LYS A 105 -4.17 -13.98 8.89
CA LYS A 105 -3.55 -14.78 7.82
C LYS A 105 -2.04 -14.89 7.99
N ASP A 106 -1.47 -14.20 8.99
CA ASP A 106 -0.03 -13.96 9.12
C ASP A 106 0.60 -13.52 7.78
N LEU A 107 -0.09 -12.61 7.09
CA LEU A 107 0.23 -12.22 5.72
C LEU A 107 0.72 -10.78 5.69
N THR A 108 1.87 -10.57 5.03
CA THR A 108 2.41 -9.23 4.76
C THR A 108 2.36 -8.96 3.27
N THR A 109 1.74 -7.84 2.91
CA THR A 109 1.74 -7.29 1.56
C THR A 109 2.59 -6.03 1.55
N ASP A 110 3.60 -5.99 0.70
CA ASP A 110 4.42 -4.80 0.50
C ASP A 110 3.71 -3.81 -0.42
N LEU A 111 3.86 -2.52 -0.14
CA LEU A 111 3.34 -1.46 -1.00
C LEU A 111 4.50 -0.82 -1.77
N TYR A 112 4.40 -0.82 -3.09
CA TYR A 112 5.37 -0.20 -3.99
C TYR A 112 4.75 0.98 -4.73
N ALA A 113 5.51 2.05 -4.92
CA ALA A 113 5.13 3.17 -5.76
C ALA A 113 5.97 3.17 -7.03
N TYR A 114 5.31 3.35 -8.18
CA TYR A 114 5.96 3.51 -9.48
C TYR A 114 5.08 4.38 -10.37
N GLU A 115 5.67 5.39 -11.01
CA GLU A 115 4.96 6.49 -11.67
C GLU A 115 3.91 7.12 -10.74
N GLU A 116 2.64 7.16 -11.16
CA GLU A 116 1.50 7.72 -10.43
C GLU A 116 0.66 6.63 -9.71
N CYS A 117 1.21 5.42 -9.58
CA CYS A 117 0.48 4.25 -9.09
C CYS A 117 1.11 3.67 -7.82
N ILE A 118 0.26 3.06 -7.00
CA ILE A 118 0.66 2.23 -5.86
C ILE A 118 0.25 0.79 -6.19
N TYR A 119 1.15 -0.14 -5.91
CA TYR A 119 0.99 -1.57 -6.13
C TYR A 119 1.06 -2.30 -4.80
N LEU A 120 0.22 -3.33 -4.67
CA LEU A 120 0.23 -4.26 -3.56
C LEU A 120 0.94 -5.52 -4.04
N SER A 121 2.10 -5.83 -3.46
CA SER A 121 2.90 -6.99 -3.81
C SER A 121 2.88 -7.99 -2.66
N THR A 122 2.32 -9.17 -2.88
CA THR A 122 2.23 -10.23 -1.88
C THR A 122 3.02 -11.45 -2.36
N LEU A 123 3.92 -11.95 -1.52
CA LEU A 123 4.60 -13.21 -1.75
C LEU A 123 3.79 -14.33 -1.11
N LEU A 124 3.33 -15.26 -1.92
CA LEU A 124 2.60 -16.46 -1.51
C LEU A 124 3.53 -17.66 -1.64
N LYS A 125 3.52 -18.50 -0.60
CA LYS A 125 4.23 -19.77 -0.60
C LYS A 125 3.19 -20.89 -0.56
N GLU A 126 3.07 -21.62 -1.65
CA GLU A 126 2.17 -22.77 -1.79
C GLU A 126 3.04 -23.98 -2.15
N ASP A 127 3.12 -24.95 -1.25
CA ASP A 127 3.99 -26.13 -1.38
C ASP A 127 5.46 -25.75 -1.72
N ASP A 128 5.97 -26.26 -2.84
CA ASP A 128 7.30 -26.03 -3.43
C ASP A 128 7.29 -24.90 -4.49
N ARG A 129 6.30 -23.99 -4.43
CA ARG A 129 6.18 -22.87 -5.37
C ARG A 129 6.04 -21.55 -4.64
N HIS A 130 6.83 -20.59 -5.09
CA HIS A 130 6.74 -19.21 -4.67
C HIS A 130 6.04 -18.42 -5.78
N THR A 131 5.02 -17.66 -5.42
CA THR A 131 4.32 -16.77 -6.36
C THR A 131 4.35 -15.36 -5.81
N GLN A 132 4.65 -14.38 -6.65
CA GLN A 132 4.40 -12.98 -6.34
C GLN A 132 3.12 -12.53 -7.04
N GLU A 133 2.13 -12.12 -6.26
CA GLU A 133 0.96 -11.44 -6.77
C GLU A 133 1.16 -9.93 -6.67
N VAL A 134 1.06 -9.24 -7.81
CA VAL A 134 1.11 -7.77 -7.90
C VAL A 134 -0.26 -7.25 -8.31
N ILE A 135 -0.88 -6.47 -7.42
CA ILE A 135 -2.22 -5.92 -7.60
C ILE A 135 -2.14 -4.39 -7.67
N LYS A 136 -2.72 -3.82 -8.72
CA LYS A 136 -2.93 -2.37 -8.85
C LYS A 136 -4.17 -1.96 -8.05
N LEU A 137 -4.22 -0.71 -7.60
CA LEU A 137 -5.37 -0.23 -6.82
C LEU A 137 -6.71 -0.29 -7.57
N ASP A 138 -6.72 -0.31 -8.91
CA ASP A 138 -7.94 -0.50 -9.72
C ASP A 138 -8.48 -1.94 -9.72
N GLY A 139 -7.71 -2.89 -9.20
CA GLY A 139 -8.08 -4.31 -9.12
C GLY A 139 -7.39 -5.19 -10.17
N SER A 140 -6.67 -4.61 -11.12
CA SER A 140 -5.86 -5.37 -12.07
C SER A 140 -4.76 -6.13 -11.33
N MET A 141 -4.53 -7.38 -11.71
CA MET A 141 -3.59 -8.28 -11.02
C MET A 141 -2.72 -9.02 -12.04
N VAL A 142 -1.45 -9.18 -11.70
CA VAL A 142 -0.49 -10.03 -12.41
C VAL A 142 0.19 -10.94 -11.39
N SER A 143 0.33 -12.22 -11.73
CA SER A 143 1.00 -13.20 -10.89
C SER A 143 2.28 -13.68 -11.57
N PHE A 144 3.38 -13.69 -10.83
CA PHE A 144 4.69 -14.15 -11.28
C PHE A 144 5.06 -15.42 -10.51
N VAL A 145 5.24 -16.52 -11.24
CA VAL A 145 5.78 -17.76 -10.67
C VAL A 145 7.28 -17.59 -10.50
N ILE A 146 7.78 -17.82 -9.29
CA ILE A 146 9.18 -17.70 -8.93
C ILE A 146 9.74 -19.12 -8.82
N ASP A 147 10.73 -19.40 -9.66
CA ASP A 147 11.49 -20.64 -9.60
C ASP A 147 12.25 -20.71 -8.27
N GLU A 148 12.24 -21.85 -7.60
CA GLU A 148 12.91 -22.07 -6.30
C GLU A 148 14.42 -21.81 -6.35
N LYS A 149 15.03 -21.84 -7.55
CA LYS A 149 16.45 -21.52 -7.76
C LYS A 149 16.75 -20.02 -7.69
N ILE A 150 15.73 -19.16 -7.70
CA ILE A 150 15.90 -17.72 -7.57
C ILE A 150 16.18 -17.38 -6.11
N VAL A 151 17.43 -17.00 -5.83
CA VAL A 151 17.90 -16.64 -4.48
C VAL A 151 17.33 -15.30 -4.02
N GLU A 152 17.20 -14.34 -4.95
CA GLU A 152 16.65 -13.00 -4.67
C GLU A 152 15.50 -12.71 -5.63
N ILE A 153 14.30 -12.56 -5.06
CA ILE A 153 13.08 -12.32 -5.84
C ILE A 153 13.15 -10.90 -6.41
N PRO A 154 13.07 -10.69 -7.73
CA PRO A 154 13.19 -9.37 -8.35
C PRO A 154 11.88 -8.58 -8.24
N VAL A 155 11.46 -8.28 -7.01
CA VAL A 155 10.15 -7.68 -6.70
C VAL A 155 9.91 -6.39 -7.47
N ASP A 156 10.89 -5.48 -7.50
CA ASP A 156 10.80 -4.21 -8.21
C ASP A 156 10.60 -4.40 -9.72
N THR A 157 11.32 -5.36 -10.31
CA THR A 157 11.18 -5.69 -11.74
C THR A 157 9.78 -6.22 -12.02
N ASN A 158 9.27 -7.10 -11.17
CA ASN A 158 7.93 -7.66 -11.33
C ASN A 158 6.83 -6.59 -11.17
N VAL A 159 7.02 -5.60 -10.29
CA VAL A 159 6.11 -4.46 -10.17
C VAL A 159 6.12 -3.61 -11.45
N VAL A 160 7.29 -3.34 -12.02
CA VAL A 160 7.43 -2.60 -13.30
C VAL A 160 6.78 -3.37 -14.46
N LEU A 161 6.99 -4.69 -14.54
CA LEU A 161 6.35 -5.54 -15.54
C LEU A 161 4.82 -5.56 -15.38
N ALA A 162 4.31 -5.63 -14.14
CA ALA A 162 2.88 -5.51 -13.87
C ALA A 162 2.33 -4.13 -14.28
N HIS A 163 3.08 -3.03 -14.07
CA HIS A 163 2.70 -1.72 -14.57
C HIS A 163 2.54 -1.71 -16.09
N MET A 164 3.51 -2.27 -16.83
CA MET A 164 3.47 -2.34 -18.29
C MET A 164 2.32 -3.20 -18.83
N THR A 165 1.97 -4.27 -18.10
CA THR A 165 0.92 -5.22 -18.49
C THR A 165 -0.49 -4.69 -18.19
N CYS A 166 -0.65 -3.90 -17.13
CA CYS A 166 -1.94 -3.34 -16.69
C CYS A 166 -2.15 -1.86 -17.06
N LYS A 167 -1.44 -1.36 -18.10
CA LYS A 167 -1.53 0.02 -18.58
C LYS A 167 -2.71 0.22 -19.53
#